data_AF-A0A497RIT5-F1
#
_entry.id   AF-A0A497RIT5-F1
#
_cell.length_a   1.000
_cell.length_b   1.000
_cell.length_c   1.000
_cell.angle_alpha   90.00
_cell.angle_beta   90.00
_cell.angle_gamma   90.00
#
_symmetry.space_group_name_H-M   'P 1'
#
loop_
_entity.id
_entity.type
_entity.pdbx_description
1 polymer ?
#
loop_
_entity_poly.entity_id
_entity_poly.type
_entity_poly.pdbx_seq_one_letter_code
_entity_poly.pdbx_strand_id
1 'polypeptide(L)' 'MKFQIVGKFKNANVWMPFKKIIEAHNENFAVEKTYSLIGSHHKVKRNLIKIEKVEKVE' A
#
# COMPACT_ATOMS: atom_id res chain seq x y z
N MET A 1 -14.41 0.11 7.11
CA MET A 1 -13.94 1.49 6.86
C MET A 1 -13.07 1.47 5.62
N LYS A 2 -13.05 2.57 4.85
CA LYS A 2 -12.17 2.70 3.70
C LYS A 2 -10.95 3.52 4.10
N PHE A 3 -9.78 3.10 3.65
CA PHE A 3 -8.52 3.78 3.88
C PHE A 3 -7.84 4.04 2.56
N GLN A 4 -7.58 5.30 2.25
CA GLN A 4 -6.80 5.73 1.12
C GLN A 4 -5.32 5.68 1.52
N ILE A 5 -4.58 4.78 0.87
CA ILE A 5 -3.16 4.59 1.11
C ILE A 5 -2.40 5.08 -0.11
N VAL A 6 -1.45 5.97 0.14
CA VAL A 6 -0.56 6.55 -0.85
C VAL A 6 0.85 6.17 -0.50
N GLY A 7 1.61 5.74 -1.49
CA GLY A 7 3.01 5.41 -1.31
C GLY A 7 3.69 5.14 -2.63
N LYS A 8 4.82 4.44 -2.56
CA LYS A 8 5.59 4.03 -3.72
C LYS A 8 6.20 2.65 -3.51
N PHE A 9 6.30 1.88 -4.58
CA PHE A 9 7.01 0.59 -4.56
C PHE A 9 8.11 0.59 -5.61
N LYS A 10 9.21 -0.13 -5.34
CA LYS A 10 10.32 -0.25 -6.27
C LYS A 10 10.05 -1.40 -7.23
N ASN A 11 9.86 -1.07 -8.50
CA ASN A 11 9.79 -2.04 -9.58
C ASN A 11 11.08 -1.95 -10.42
N ALA A 12 11.82 -3.05 -10.51
CA ALA A 12 13.18 -3.07 -11.04
C ALA A 12 14.06 -1.96 -10.41
N ASN A 13 14.28 -0.86 -11.13
CA ASN A 13 15.09 0.28 -10.69
C ASN A 13 14.30 1.59 -10.52
N VAL A 14 12.97 1.56 -10.69
CA VAL A 14 12.13 2.76 -10.64
C VAL A 14 11.18 2.67 -9.45
N TRP A 15 11.07 3.77 -8.70
CA TRP A 15 10.04 3.92 -7.67
C TRP A 15 8.74 4.35 -8.33
N MET A 16 7.75 3.46 -8.34
CA MET A 16 6.43 3.71 -8.90
C MET A 16 5.49 4.17 -7.78
N PRO A 17 4.86 5.36 -7.90
CA PRO A 17 3.85 5.78 -6.94
C PRO A 17 2.60 4.91 -7.08
N PHE A 18 1.90 4.71 -5.98
CA PHE A 18 0.60 4.05 -5.95
C PHE A 18 -0.36 4.79 -5.03
N LYS A 19 -1.63 4.75 -5.41
CA LYS A 19 -2.76 5.21 -4.60
C LYS A 19 -3.82 4.12 -4.64
N LYS A 20 -4.23 3.62 -3.48
CA LYS A 20 -5.20 2.54 -3.37
C LYS A 20 -6.17 2.83 -2.24
N ILE A 21 -7.45 2.54 -2.45
CA ILE A 21 -8.45 2.52 -1.39
C ILE A 21 -8.58 1.08 -0.92
N ILE A 22 -8.37 0.86 0.38
CA ILE A 22 -8.41 -0.45 1.02
C ILE A 22 -9.52 -0.46 2.06
N GLU A 23 -10.40 -1.47 1.95
CA GLU A 23 -11.39 -1.75 2.97
C GLU A 23 -10.78 -2.61 4.08
N ALA A 24 -10.82 -2.06 5.30
CA ALA A 24 -10.27 -2.69 6.48
C ALA A 24 -11.04 -2.27 7.76
N HIS A 25 -10.79 -3.01 8.83
CA HIS A 25 -11.36 -2.74 10.15
C HIS A 25 -10.62 -1.61 10.89
N ASN A 26 -9.32 -1.48 10.67
CA ASN A 26 -8.46 -0.44 11.25
C ASN A 26 -7.29 -0.10 10.28
N GLU A 27 -6.54 0.96 10.60
CA GLU A 27 -5.42 1.44 9.80
C GLU A 27 -4.30 0.42 9.67
N ASN A 28 -3.93 -0.26 10.76
CA ASN A 28 -2.90 -1.32 10.75
C ASN A 28 -3.24 -2.45 9.77
N PHE A 29 -4.50 -2.87 9.74
CA PHE A 29 -4.97 -3.92 8.83
C PHE A 29 -5.03 -3.42 7.38
N ALA A 30 -5.34 -2.14 7.16
CA ALA A 30 -5.28 -1.53 5.83
C ALA A 30 -3.85 -1.50 5.28
N VAL A 31 -2.88 -1.18 6.13
CA VAL A 31 -1.45 -1.18 5.83
C VAL A 31 -0.95 -2.60 5.52
N GLU A 32 -1.24 -3.57 6.38
CA GLU A 32 -0.91 -4.99 6.17
C GLU A 32 -1.48 -5.51 4.85
N LYS A 33 -2.76 -5.24 4.59
CA LYS A 33 -3.44 -5.63 3.35
C LYS A 33 -2.83 -4.96 2.12
N THR A 34 -2.37 -3.71 2.25
CA THR A 34 -1.62 -3.03 1.18
C THR A 34 -0.31 -3.73 0.87
N TYR A 35 0.47 -4.09 1.89
CA TYR A 35 1.73 -4.83 1.68
C TYR A 35 1.48 -6.16 0.96
N SER A 36 0.45 -6.91 1.36
CA SER A 36 0.08 -8.17 0.72
C SER A 36 -0.37 -7.97 -0.73
N LEU A 37 -1.21 -6.96 -1.01
CA LEU A 37 -1.71 -6.70 -2.36
C LEU A 37 -0.62 -6.22 -3.31
N ILE A 38 0.17 -5.22 -2.90
CA ILE A 38 1.26 -4.70 -3.73
C ILE A 38 2.34 -5.77 -3.92
N GLY A 39 2.68 -6.50 -2.85
CA GLY A 39 3.65 -7.58 -2.91
C GLY A 39 3.22 -8.72 -3.83
N SER A 40 1.96 -9.15 -3.77
CA SER A 40 1.43 -10.21 -4.63
C SER A 40 1.29 -9.78 -6.09
N HIS A 41 0.71 -8.61 -6.35
CA HIS A 41 0.43 -8.15 -7.72
C HIS A 41 1.69 -7.77 -8.49
N HIS A 42 2.68 -7.16 -7.83
CA HIS A 42 3.90 -6.67 -8.46
C HIS A 42 5.13 -7.53 -8.15
N LYS A 43 4.96 -8.63 -7.41
CA LYS A 43 6.06 -9.53 -6.96
C LYS A 43 7.19 -8.77 -6.27
N VAL A 44 6.85 -7.77 -5.46
CA VAL A 44 7.81 -6.93 -4.75
C VAL A 44 7.90 -7.31 -3.27
N LYS A 45 9.12 -7.26 -2.73
CA LYS A 45 9.35 -7.52 -1.30
C LYS A 45 8.87 -6.33 -0.46
N ARG A 46 8.49 -6.60 0.80
CA ARG A 46 7.95 -5.59 1.73
C ARG A 46 8.89 -4.40 1.96
N ASN A 47 10.20 -4.65 2.00
CA ASN A 47 11.23 -3.60 2.12
C ASN A 47 11.33 -2.66 0.91
N LEU A 48 10.74 -3.06 -0.23
CA LEU A 48 10.67 -2.26 -1.46
C LEU A 48 9.34 -1.51 -1.58
N ILE A 49 8.47 -1.55 -0.58
CA ILE A 49 7.21 -0.82 -0.53
C ILE A 49 7.34 0.25 0.57
N LYS A 50 7.15 1.51 0.20
CA LYS A 50 7.13 2.66 1.12
C LYS A 50 5.74 3.26 1.12
N ILE A 51 5.09 3.24 2.28
CA ILE A 51 3.82 3.93 2.49
C ILE A 51 4.14 5.33 2.99
N GLU A 52 3.61 6.34 2.31
CA GLU A 52 3.87 7.76 2.60
C GLU A 52 2.69 8.40 3.35
N LYS A 53 1.45 7.98 3.04
CA LYS A 53 0.26 8.51 3.68
C LYS A 53 -0.82 7.43 3.83
N VAL A 54 -1.49 7.45 4.96
CA VAL A 54 -2.69 6.64 5.23
C VAL A 54 -3.78 7.62 5.68
N GLU A 55 -4.90 7.62 5.00
CA GLU A 55 -6.05 8.48 5.33
C GLU A 55 -7.30 7.64 5.40
N LYS A 56 -8.09 7.79 6.46
CA LYS A 56 -9.45 7.23 6.49
C LYS A 56 -10.32 8.05 5.53
N VAL A 57 -10.95 7.37 4.58
CA VAL A 57 -11.98 7.94 3.70
C VAL A 57 -13.31 7.40 4.18
N GLU A 58 -14.21 8.32 4.54
CA GLU A 58 -15.54 8.03 5.09
C GLU A 58 -16.53 7.65 3.98
#